data_AF-A0A6I7PID7-F1
#
_entry.id   AF-A0A6I7PID7-F1
#
_cell.length_a   1.000
_cell.length_b   1.000
_cell.length_c   1.000
_cell.angle_alpha   90.00
_cell.angle_beta   90.00
_cell.angle_gamma   90.00
#
_symmetry.space_group_name_H-M   'P 1'
#
loop_
_entity.id
_entity.type
_entity.pdbx_description
1 polymer ?
#
loop_
_entity_poly.entity_id
_entity_poly.type
_entity_poly.pdbx_seq_one_letter_code
_entity_poly.pdbx_strand_id
1 'polypeptide(L)'
;MLPEKLLGLGADLTGITLLSVVGMSDDANVILATGQYASSSGTAPAMFHIRLSDGDADGDGIPDDWEINGVPYVDADGNEQRYILPGANPQRKDIYVEMDMGPVGMPPQAIAKVVQAFANAPVDNPDGSIGITLHVLVDEVNLPFGTVSSTTLSFPFDFPSHRDAHFGTPEERLPSPIDPTVIARLEAKAKVFRYCIVYGDINFVDPGSPWNGVSNDIPGNFMALYGNSAFLAPGSFRENDAWAGVFMHELGHLLGLRHGGGDDFHGKPNYVSVMNYALSKPKPWSKKFWRLDYSREQLATLDENMLNQSVGINSTKYRAYSMPFGRGPENNRSYGLVRLFGKPTDFTGDGNRFGVVAQDLTFIGPGAGVAGVASPTPGDTLHGHNDWANIKYLPPPLGNLRDITAVQGCPNEQTFAFLTENVPEPCDADLDGDGVVDIKDLMEVIAHMGAVGDPGDPGDVNLDGVVDFDDLAEVLSQFGQPCP
;
A
#
# COMPACT_ATOMS: atom_id res chain seq x y z
N MET A 1 7.30 -30.02 -8.71
CA MET A 1 7.27 -28.73 -8.00
C MET A 1 6.28 -27.77 -8.65
N LEU A 2 6.64 -27.03 -9.71
CA LEU A 2 5.71 -26.08 -10.34
C LEU A 2 4.54 -26.73 -11.13
N PRO A 3 4.75 -27.75 -11.99
CA PRO A 3 3.66 -28.33 -12.78
C PRO A 3 2.59 -29.04 -11.92
N GLU A 4 3.01 -29.73 -10.86
CA GLU A 4 2.10 -30.44 -9.96
C GLU A 4 1.20 -29.49 -9.17
N LYS A 5 1.73 -28.33 -8.71
CA LYS A 5 0.94 -27.30 -8.03
C LYS A 5 -0.12 -26.68 -8.96
N LEU A 6 0.19 -26.50 -10.24
CA LEU A 6 -0.74 -25.92 -11.22
C LEU A 6 -1.81 -26.92 -11.69
N LEU A 7 -1.47 -28.21 -11.78
CA LEU A 7 -2.46 -29.28 -12.00
C LEU A 7 -3.47 -29.38 -10.84
N GLY A 8 -3.04 -29.18 -9.58
CA GLY A 8 -3.94 -29.09 -8.42
C GLY A 8 -4.87 -27.87 -8.42
N LEU A 9 -4.54 -26.83 -9.21
CA LEU A 9 -5.36 -25.64 -9.43
C LEU A 9 -6.19 -25.70 -10.73
N GLY A 10 -6.35 -26.89 -11.31
CA GLY A 10 -7.20 -27.12 -12.49
C GLY A 10 -6.59 -26.76 -13.85
N ALA A 11 -5.33 -26.36 -13.93
CA ALA A 11 -4.68 -26.01 -15.19
C ALA A 11 -4.33 -27.26 -16.03
N ASP A 12 -4.74 -27.29 -17.31
CA ASP A 12 -4.32 -28.33 -18.25
C ASP A 12 -2.90 -28.06 -18.77
N LEU A 13 -1.96 -28.91 -18.37
CA LEU A 13 -0.55 -28.86 -18.77
C LEU A 13 -0.18 -29.96 -19.78
N THR A 14 -1.14 -30.55 -20.49
CA THR A 14 -0.91 -31.66 -21.43
C THR A 14 0.07 -31.26 -22.54
N GLY A 15 1.28 -31.83 -22.50
CA GLY A 15 2.36 -31.55 -23.45
C GLY A 15 3.25 -30.35 -23.11
N ILE A 16 3.14 -29.81 -21.88
CA ILE A 16 3.90 -28.65 -21.38
C ILE A 16 4.80 -29.06 -20.21
N THR A 17 6.03 -28.56 -20.17
CA THR A 17 7.00 -28.71 -19.09
C THR A 17 7.45 -27.33 -18.61
N LEU A 18 6.97 -26.87 -17.46
CA LEU A 18 7.32 -25.56 -16.91
C LEU A 18 8.69 -25.60 -16.21
N LEU A 19 9.46 -24.53 -16.36
CA LEU A 19 10.84 -24.40 -15.88
C LEU A 19 10.97 -23.37 -14.74
N SER A 20 10.39 -22.18 -14.88
CA SER A 20 10.38 -21.13 -13.85
C SER A 20 9.09 -20.33 -13.87
N VAL A 21 8.72 -19.74 -12.73
CA VAL A 21 7.70 -18.68 -12.68
C VAL A 21 8.35 -17.36 -13.04
N VAL A 22 7.63 -16.54 -13.80
CA VAL A 22 7.92 -15.13 -14.06
C VAL A 22 6.94 -14.24 -13.28
N GLY A 23 5.74 -14.73 -12.92
CA GLY A 23 4.81 -13.97 -12.05
C GLY A 23 3.36 -14.49 -11.81
N MET A 24 2.55 -13.78 -10.97
CA MET A 24 1.10 -14.00 -10.59
C MET A 24 0.34 -12.66 -10.23
N SER A 25 -0.63 -12.06 -10.99
CA SER A 25 -0.97 -10.59 -10.82
C SER A 25 -1.79 -10.22 -9.60
N ASP A 26 -2.06 -8.92 -9.48
CA ASP A 26 -2.74 -8.18 -8.41
C ASP A 26 -4.00 -8.84 -7.84
N ASP A 27 -4.60 -9.77 -8.58
CA ASP A 27 -5.82 -10.52 -8.29
C ASP A 27 -5.60 -12.08 -8.23
N ALA A 28 -4.40 -12.60 -8.55
CA ALA A 28 -3.89 -13.97 -8.32
C ALA A 28 -4.38 -15.24 -9.08
N ASN A 29 -5.56 -15.29 -9.71
CA ASN A 29 -6.06 -16.45 -10.48
C ASN A 29 -5.23 -16.89 -11.68
N VAL A 30 -4.31 -16.11 -12.21
CA VAL A 30 -3.68 -16.40 -13.50
C VAL A 30 -2.14 -16.13 -13.36
N ILE A 31 -1.21 -16.86 -14.03
CA ILE A 31 0.25 -16.94 -13.68
C ILE A 31 1.15 -16.91 -14.93
N LEU A 32 2.24 -16.13 -14.96
CA LEU A 32 3.27 -16.16 -16.02
C LEU A 32 4.44 -17.10 -15.66
N ALA A 33 4.89 -17.92 -16.62
CA ALA A 33 5.98 -18.89 -16.44
C ALA A 33 6.78 -19.15 -17.72
N THR A 34 8.06 -19.49 -17.60
CA THR A 34 8.86 -20.06 -18.70
C THR A 34 8.73 -21.58 -18.72
N GLY A 35 8.85 -22.19 -19.89
CA GLY A 35 8.85 -23.64 -20.02
C GLY A 35 9.21 -24.14 -21.41
N GLN A 36 8.85 -25.39 -21.68
CA GLN A 36 8.91 -26.02 -23.00
C GLN A 36 7.57 -26.68 -23.33
N TYR A 37 7.21 -26.74 -24.62
CA TYR A 37 6.07 -27.52 -25.12
C TYR A 37 6.52 -28.57 -26.14
N ALA A 38 5.70 -29.62 -26.29
CA ALA A 38 5.86 -30.62 -27.33
C ALA A 38 5.50 -30.06 -28.72
N SER A 39 6.49 -30.02 -29.61
CA SER A 39 6.36 -29.62 -31.01
C SER A 39 6.57 -30.83 -31.94
N SER A 40 6.24 -30.67 -33.23
CA SER A 40 6.54 -31.66 -34.27
C SER A 40 8.04 -31.92 -34.51
N SER A 41 8.91 -31.09 -33.92
CA SER A 41 10.38 -31.15 -34.01
C SER A 41 11.08 -31.58 -32.71
N GLY A 42 10.35 -31.86 -31.63
CA GLY A 42 10.91 -32.10 -30.28
C GLY A 42 10.33 -31.14 -29.25
N THR A 43 11.04 -30.83 -28.16
CA THR A 43 10.62 -29.77 -27.24
C THR A 43 11.11 -28.40 -27.71
N ALA A 44 10.28 -27.37 -27.57
CA ALA A 44 10.61 -25.99 -27.91
C ALA A 44 10.32 -25.07 -26.71
N PRO A 45 11.17 -24.08 -26.40
CA PRO A 45 10.92 -23.13 -25.32
C PRO A 45 9.73 -22.22 -25.64
N ALA A 46 8.99 -21.83 -24.61
CA ALA A 46 7.91 -20.85 -24.70
C ALA A 46 7.72 -20.13 -23.36
N MET A 47 7.10 -18.95 -23.41
CA MET A 47 6.42 -18.39 -22.26
C MET A 47 4.97 -18.90 -22.23
N PHE A 48 4.55 -19.25 -21.04
CA PHE A 48 3.18 -19.63 -20.72
C PHE A 48 2.61 -18.55 -19.81
N HIS A 49 1.58 -17.91 -20.31
CA HIS A 49 0.45 -17.52 -19.48
C HIS A 49 -0.27 -18.85 -19.07
N ILE A 50 -0.63 -19.05 -17.79
CA ILE A 50 -1.52 -20.10 -17.25
C ILE A 50 -2.74 -19.49 -16.52
N ARG A 51 -3.98 -19.97 -16.77
CA ARG A 51 -5.24 -19.46 -16.15
C ARG A 51 -5.80 -20.48 -15.18
N LEU A 52 -5.89 -20.14 -13.90
CA LEU A 52 -6.70 -20.88 -12.95
C LEU A 52 -8.18 -20.59 -13.24
N SER A 53 -9.02 -21.60 -13.02
CA SER A 53 -10.39 -21.68 -13.56
C SER A 53 -11.48 -21.11 -12.65
N ASP A 54 -11.10 -20.78 -11.43
CA ASP A 54 -11.83 -20.02 -10.42
C ASP A 54 -11.84 -18.52 -10.74
N GLY A 55 -12.91 -17.83 -10.34
CA GLY A 55 -13.04 -16.39 -10.46
C GLY A 55 -12.40 -15.67 -9.29
N ASP A 56 -12.50 -14.35 -9.31
CA ASP A 56 -12.49 -13.49 -8.13
C ASP A 56 -13.74 -12.63 -8.36
N ALA A 57 -14.87 -13.13 -7.87
CA ALA A 57 -16.16 -12.65 -8.32
C ALA A 57 -16.54 -11.30 -7.71
N ASP A 58 -15.92 -10.90 -6.59
CA ASP A 58 -16.15 -9.59 -5.98
C ASP A 58 -14.99 -8.59 -6.10
N GLY A 59 -13.77 -9.00 -6.39
CA GLY A 59 -12.64 -8.14 -6.67
C GLY A 59 -11.81 -7.73 -5.45
N ASP A 60 -11.67 -8.61 -4.45
CA ASP A 60 -10.66 -8.46 -3.38
C ASP A 60 -9.33 -9.17 -3.69
N GLY A 61 -9.26 -9.91 -4.79
CA GLY A 61 -8.10 -10.67 -5.25
C GLY A 61 -7.88 -12.00 -4.53
N ILE A 62 -8.77 -12.42 -3.63
CA ILE A 62 -8.82 -13.81 -3.15
C ILE A 62 -9.59 -14.62 -4.21
N PRO A 63 -9.03 -15.74 -4.72
CA PRO A 63 -9.75 -16.57 -5.69
C PRO A 63 -10.99 -17.24 -5.08
N ASP A 64 -12.08 -17.37 -5.85
CA ASP A 64 -13.36 -17.97 -5.42
C ASP A 64 -13.15 -19.37 -4.78
N ASP A 65 -12.22 -20.17 -5.31
CA ASP A 65 -11.90 -21.50 -4.77
C ASP A 65 -11.21 -21.43 -3.40
N TRP A 66 -10.42 -20.40 -3.14
CA TRP A 66 -9.71 -20.23 -1.86
C TRP A 66 -10.66 -19.81 -0.75
N GLU A 67 -11.70 -19.04 -1.09
CA GLU A 67 -12.76 -18.66 -0.17
C GLU A 67 -13.73 -19.81 0.13
N ILE A 68 -14.09 -20.59 -0.89
CA ILE A 68 -15.03 -21.73 -0.74
C ILE A 68 -14.33 -22.95 -0.11
N ASN A 69 -13.13 -23.31 -0.61
CA ASN A 69 -12.44 -24.56 -0.30
C ASN A 69 -11.13 -24.38 0.48
N GLY A 70 -10.62 -23.16 0.63
CA GLY A 70 -9.37 -22.84 1.31
C GLY A 70 -8.15 -22.72 0.39
N VAL A 71 -7.14 -21.96 0.84
CA VAL A 71 -5.89 -21.74 0.12
C VAL A 71 -5.11 -23.06 0.01
N PRO A 72 -4.72 -23.52 -1.20
CA PRO A 72 -4.03 -24.78 -1.36
C PRO A 72 -2.57 -24.73 -0.89
N TYR A 73 -2.16 -25.80 -0.21
CA TYR A 73 -0.79 -26.14 0.11
C TYR A 73 -0.54 -27.65 -0.05
N VAL A 74 0.72 -28.07 0.05
CA VAL A 74 1.12 -29.47 -0.03
C VAL A 74 1.83 -29.82 1.28
N ASP A 75 1.45 -30.93 1.91
CA ASP A 75 2.09 -31.39 3.15
C ASP A 75 3.44 -32.10 2.92
N ALA A 76 4.13 -32.46 4.01
CA ALA A 76 5.42 -33.14 3.95
C ALA A 76 5.39 -34.52 3.26
N ASP A 77 4.22 -35.16 3.20
CA ASP A 77 4.00 -36.45 2.54
C ASP A 77 3.61 -36.30 1.05
N GLY A 78 3.44 -35.05 0.57
CA GLY A 78 3.08 -34.74 -0.80
C GLY A 78 1.59 -34.72 -1.10
N ASN A 79 0.72 -34.75 -0.10
CA ASN A 79 -0.73 -34.66 -0.30
C ASN A 79 -1.17 -33.20 -0.39
N GLU A 80 -2.19 -32.93 -1.21
CA GLU A 80 -2.85 -31.62 -1.24
C GLU A 80 -3.66 -31.39 0.04
N GLN A 81 -3.51 -30.20 0.61
CA GLN A 81 -4.19 -29.72 1.80
C GLN A 81 -4.76 -28.33 1.54
N ARG A 82 -5.71 -27.90 2.38
CA ARG A 82 -6.39 -26.61 2.24
C ARG A 82 -6.35 -25.83 3.55
N TYR A 83 -5.91 -24.58 3.48
CA TYR A 83 -5.97 -23.63 4.58
C TYR A 83 -7.30 -22.86 4.50
N ILE A 84 -8.26 -23.24 5.36
CA ILE A 84 -9.61 -22.68 5.32
C ILE A 84 -9.59 -21.22 5.79
N LEU A 85 -10.12 -20.31 4.97
CA LEU A 85 -10.33 -18.91 5.31
C LEU A 85 -11.62 -18.75 6.10
N PRO A 86 -11.59 -18.40 7.41
CA PRO A 86 -12.80 -18.33 8.21
C PRO A 86 -13.70 -17.18 7.75
N GLY A 87 -14.95 -17.51 7.40
CA GLY A 87 -15.95 -16.50 7.05
C GLY A 87 -15.76 -15.83 5.68
N ALA A 88 -14.92 -16.38 4.81
CA ALA A 88 -14.73 -15.90 3.45
C ALA A 88 -16.02 -16.00 2.62
N ASN A 89 -16.21 -15.12 1.63
CA ASN A 89 -17.42 -15.07 0.82
C ASN A 89 -17.17 -14.46 -0.58
N PRO A 90 -17.17 -15.26 -1.67
CA PRO A 90 -16.89 -14.81 -3.04
C PRO A 90 -17.83 -13.76 -3.65
N GLN A 91 -18.75 -13.23 -2.86
CA GLN A 91 -19.73 -12.23 -3.26
C GLN A 91 -19.67 -11.00 -2.33
N ARG A 92 -18.68 -10.90 -1.43
CA ARG A 92 -18.44 -9.78 -0.51
C ARG A 92 -16.99 -9.73 0.01
N LYS A 93 -16.19 -8.89 -0.65
CA LYS A 93 -14.79 -8.51 -0.33
C LYS A 93 -14.40 -8.68 1.13
N ASP A 94 -13.33 -9.43 1.32
CA ASP A 94 -12.72 -9.78 2.58
C ASP A 94 -11.29 -9.20 2.67
N ILE A 95 -10.86 -8.86 3.89
CA ILE A 95 -9.48 -8.47 4.19
C ILE A 95 -9.10 -9.18 5.49
N TYR A 96 -7.99 -9.92 5.48
CA TYR A 96 -7.51 -10.68 6.62
C TYR A 96 -6.32 -10.01 7.31
N VAL A 97 -6.42 -9.89 8.65
CA VAL A 97 -5.35 -9.42 9.53
C VAL A 97 -5.23 -10.38 10.71
N GLU A 98 -4.07 -10.98 10.88
CA GLU A 98 -3.68 -11.62 12.14
C GLU A 98 -3.03 -10.59 13.05
N MET A 99 -3.39 -10.61 14.33
CA MET A 99 -2.98 -9.62 15.32
C MET A 99 -2.54 -10.27 16.62
N ASP A 100 -1.24 -10.18 16.87
CA ASP A 100 -0.60 -10.55 18.11
C ASP A 100 -0.34 -9.34 19.01
N MET A 101 -0.27 -9.56 20.31
CA MET A 101 -0.13 -8.50 21.29
C MET A 101 0.77 -8.87 22.48
N GLY A 102 1.58 -7.90 22.89
CA GLY A 102 2.18 -7.86 24.21
C GLY A 102 1.16 -7.50 25.30
N PRO A 103 1.54 -7.53 26.59
CA PRO A 103 0.61 -7.54 27.73
C PRO A 103 -0.27 -6.30 27.91
N VAL A 104 0.07 -5.19 27.24
CA VAL A 104 -0.75 -3.96 27.23
C VAL A 104 -1.96 -4.11 26.30
N GLY A 105 -1.81 -4.87 25.20
CA GLY A 105 -2.85 -5.12 24.22
C GLY A 105 -3.35 -3.90 23.46
N MET A 106 -4.38 -4.14 22.64
CA MET A 106 -5.24 -3.13 22.04
C MET A 106 -6.69 -3.38 22.50
N PRO A 107 -7.47 -2.35 22.91
CA PRO A 107 -8.84 -2.57 23.37
C PRO A 107 -9.73 -3.23 22.30
N PRO A 108 -10.50 -4.30 22.61
CA PRO A 108 -11.37 -4.95 21.62
C PRO A 108 -12.41 -4.01 20.98
N GLN A 109 -12.87 -2.99 21.69
CA GLN A 109 -13.78 -1.98 21.14
C GLN A 109 -13.10 -0.99 20.19
N ALA A 110 -11.76 -0.97 20.13
CA ALA A 110 -11.02 -0.25 19.10
C ALA A 110 -10.98 -1.08 17.80
N ILE A 111 -10.66 -2.37 17.89
CA ILE A 111 -10.70 -3.32 16.77
C ILE A 111 -12.10 -3.35 16.14
N ALA A 112 -13.15 -3.48 16.95
CA ALA A 112 -14.54 -3.48 16.49
C ALA A 112 -14.93 -2.19 15.74
N LYS A 113 -14.29 -1.04 16.00
CA LYS A 113 -14.54 0.18 15.23
C LYS A 113 -13.88 0.14 13.86
N VAL A 114 -12.67 -0.42 13.74
CA VAL A 114 -12.00 -0.59 12.44
C VAL A 114 -12.82 -1.56 11.58
N VAL A 115 -13.22 -2.71 12.13
CA VAL A 115 -14.12 -3.66 11.46
C VAL A 115 -15.43 -2.98 11.02
N GLN A 116 -16.04 -2.16 11.89
CA GLN A 116 -17.24 -1.40 11.54
C GLN A 116 -17.00 -0.29 10.50
N ALA A 117 -15.79 0.28 10.39
CA ALA A 117 -15.44 1.26 9.37
C ALA A 117 -15.37 0.60 7.98
N PHE A 118 -14.70 -0.55 7.88
CA PHE A 118 -14.64 -1.37 6.66
C PHE A 118 -16.02 -1.91 6.25
N ALA A 119 -16.83 -2.37 7.20
CA ALA A 119 -18.22 -2.78 6.94
C ALA A 119 -19.12 -1.61 6.48
N ASN A 120 -18.71 -0.35 6.70
CA ASN A 120 -19.37 0.85 6.20
C ASN A 120 -18.64 1.49 5.00
N ALA A 121 -17.61 0.85 4.42
CA ALA A 121 -16.89 1.37 3.26
C ALA A 121 -17.86 1.54 2.07
N PRO A 122 -17.73 2.58 1.24
CA PRO A 122 -18.62 2.83 0.10
C PRO A 122 -18.20 1.99 -1.11
N VAL A 123 -18.10 0.68 -0.92
CA VAL A 123 -17.64 -0.29 -1.91
C VAL A 123 -18.80 -1.26 -2.18
N ASP A 124 -19.16 -1.43 -3.44
CA ASP A 124 -20.25 -2.32 -3.86
C ASP A 124 -19.74 -3.76 -4.04
N ASN A 125 -20.63 -4.74 -3.83
CA ASN A 125 -20.34 -6.17 -3.95
C ASN A 125 -21.37 -6.90 -4.84
N PRO A 126 -21.02 -8.07 -5.43
CA PRO A 126 -21.92 -8.87 -6.26
C PRO A 126 -23.24 -9.28 -5.60
N ASP A 127 -23.24 -9.53 -4.29
CA ASP A 127 -24.46 -9.85 -3.52
C ASP A 127 -25.41 -8.66 -3.35
N GLY A 128 -25.01 -7.45 -3.78
CA GLY A 128 -25.74 -6.20 -3.58
C GLY A 128 -25.57 -5.60 -2.19
N SER A 129 -24.69 -6.15 -1.36
CA SER A 129 -24.24 -5.52 -0.12
C SER A 129 -23.24 -4.39 -0.39
N ILE A 130 -22.94 -3.64 0.66
CA ILE A 130 -21.94 -2.57 0.65
C ILE A 130 -20.91 -2.84 1.76
N GLY A 131 -19.67 -2.42 1.51
CA GLY A 131 -18.55 -2.49 2.43
C GLY A 131 -17.80 -3.82 2.39
N ILE A 132 -16.74 -3.90 3.18
CA ILE A 132 -15.76 -4.99 3.20
C ILE A 132 -15.91 -5.78 4.51
N THR A 133 -15.58 -7.06 4.55
CA THR A 133 -15.40 -7.80 5.81
C THR A 133 -13.94 -7.69 6.23
N LEU A 134 -13.66 -7.00 7.33
CA LEU A 134 -12.32 -7.03 7.92
C LEU A 134 -12.27 -8.13 8.97
N HIS A 135 -11.61 -9.24 8.63
CA HIS A 135 -11.37 -10.38 9.50
C HIS A 135 -10.12 -10.11 10.34
N VAL A 136 -10.30 -9.66 11.58
CA VAL A 136 -9.21 -9.49 12.54
C VAL A 136 -9.14 -10.72 13.45
N LEU A 137 -8.21 -11.62 13.17
CA LEU A 137 -7.85 -12.73 14.04
C LEU A 137 -6.93 -12.20 15.14
N VAL A 138 -7.47 -11.99 16.34
CA VAL A 138 -6.65 -11.73 17.54
C VAL A 138 -6.20 -13.07 18.11
N ASP A 139 -4.90 -13.36 18.04
CA ASP A 139 -4.32 -14.65 18.45
C ASP A 139 -3.64 -14.57 19.83
N GLU A 140 -2.32 -14.41 19.93
CA GLU A 140 -1.61 -14.40 21.21
C GLU A 140 -1.63 -12.99 21.84
N VAL A 141 -2.40 -12.80 22.93
CA VAL A 141 -2.64 -11.47 23.56
C VAL A 141 -1.75 -11.11 24.77
N ASN A 142 -0.74 -11.92 25.07
CA ASN A 142 0.14 -11.72 26.22
C ASN A 142 1.57 -12.21 25.94
N LEU A 143 2.07 -11.94 24.73
CA LEU A 143 3.42 -12.33 24.34
C LEU A 143 4.47 -11.52 25.11
N PRO A 144 5.58 -12.15 25.55
CA PRO A 144 6.60 -11.48 26.35
C PRO A 144 7.55 -10.66 25.46
N PHE A 145 6.99 -9.86 24.54
CA PHE A 145 7.76 -8.94 23.71
C PHE A 145 8.55 -8.00 24.63
N GLY A 146 9.86 -7.99 24.44
CA GLY A 146 10.78 -7.17 25.22
C GLY A 146 10.75 -5.71 24.78
N THR A 147 11.82 -4.99 25.11
CA THR A 147 12.08 -3.70 24.46
C THR A 147 12.40 -3.95 22.99
N VAL A 148 11.55 -3.42 22.09
CA VAL A 148 11.78 -3.46 20.65
C VAL A 148 12.84 -2.44 20.27
N SER A 149 13.85 -2.88 19.53
CA SER A 149 14.92 -2.06 18.99
C SER A 149 14.47 -1.42 17.67
N SER A 150 14.41 -0.10 17.64
CA SER A 150 14.17 0.67 16.40
C SER A 150 14.98 1.95 16.40
N THR A 151 15.42 2.39 15.21
CA THR A 151 15.89 3.76 15.00
C THR A 151 14.71 4.66 14.61
N THR A 152 14.93 5.97 14.50
CA THR A 152 13.87 6.99 14.53
C THR A 152 12.87 6.97 13.36
N LEU A 153 13.12 6.20 12.29
CA LEU A 153 12.29 6.14 11.07
C LEU A 153 12.19 4.73 10.44
N SER A 154 12.67 3.68 11.11
CA SER A 154 12.66 2.31 10.56
C SER A 154 11.49 1.46 11.05
N PHE A 155 11.04 0.53 10.21
CA PHE A 155 10.28 -0.62 10.68
C PHE A 155 11.12 -1.40 11.73
N PRO A 156 10.53 -1.87 12.86
CA PRO A 156 11.30 -2.41 13.98
C PRO A 156 12.14 -3.66 13.62
N PHE A 157 13.42 -3.65 14.00
CA PHE A 157 14.39 -4.70 13.63
C PHE A 157 14.05 -6.08 14.20
N ASP A 158 13.36 -6.14 15.34
CA ASP A 158 12.94 -7.40 15.96
C ASP A 158 11.64 -7.96 15.36
N PHE A 159 10.95 -7.24 14.47
CA PHE A 159 9.67 -7.72 13.91
C PHE A 159 9.81 -9.02 13.11
N PRO A 160 10.81 -9.21 12.23
CA PRO A 160 10.94 -10.48 11.49
C PRO A 160 11.11 -11.68 12.41
N SER A 161 11.91 -11.57 13.48
CA SER A 161 12.12 -12.68 14.42
C SER A 161 10.88 -12.95 15.28
N HIS A 162 10.12 -11.93 15.66
CA HIS A 162 8.82 -12.13 16.32
C HIS A 162 7.78 -12.75 15.37
N ARG A 163 7.72 -12.34 14.11
CA ARG A 163 6.85 -12.96 13.08
C ARG A 163 7.20 -14.43 12.88
N ASP A 164 8.48 -14.74 12.68
CA ASP A 164 8.93 -16.12 12.42
C ASP A 164 8.69 -17.06 13.63
N ALA A 165 8.56 -16.51 14.84
CA ALA A 165 8.20 -17.26 16.04
C ALA A 165 6.68 -17.40 16.27
N HIS A 166 5.87 -16.42 15.84
CA HIS A 166 4.48 -16.27 16.29
C HIS A 166 3.41 -16.18 15.19
N PHE A 167 3.75 -16.07 13.90
CA PHE A 167 2.74 -16.06 12.84
C PHE A 167 1.97 -17.40 12.75
N GLY A 168 0.67 -17.32 12.46
CA GLY A 168 -0.31 -18.40 12.62
C GLY A 168 -0.97 -18.40 14.01
N THR A 169 -1.77 -19.41 14.33
CA THR A 169 -2.13 -19.73 15.74
C THR A 169 -1.19 -20.78 16.37
N PRO A 170 -1.16 -20.95 17.70
CA PRO A 170 -0.38 -22.00 18.35
C PRO A 170 -0.70 -23.40 17.83
N GLU A 171 -1.97 -23.69 17.48
CA GLU A 171 -2.39 -24.94 16.85
C GLU A 171 -1.89 -25.08 15.41
N GLU A 172 -1.87 -23.98 14.64
CA GLU A 172 -1.34 -23.98 13.28
C GLU A 172 0.18 -24.22 13.25
N ARG A 173 0.89 -23.81 14.31
CA ARG A 173 2.32 -24.08 14.55
C ARG A 173 2.64 -25.52 15.01
N LEU A 174 1.65 -26.39 15.23
CA LEU A 174 1.87 -27.80 15.62
C LEU A 174 2.10 -28.74 14.41
N PRO A 175 2.99 -29.74 14.53
CA PRO A 175 3.69 -30.17 15.76
C PRO A 175 4.97 -29.37 16.10
N SER A 176 5.51 -28.61 15.13
CA SER A 176 6.67 -27.74 15.32
C SER A 176 6.72 -26.68 14.22
N PRO A 177 7.14 -25.43 14.49
CA PRO A 177 7.28 -24.38 13.46
C PRO A 177 8.23 -24.73 12.31
N ILE A 178 9.16 -25.68 12.51
CA ILE A 178 10.10 -26.16 11.48
C ILE A 178 9.63 -27.42 10.74
N ASP A 179 8.42 -27.90 11.01
CA ASP A 179 7.82 -29.01 10.25
C ASP A 179 7.45 -28.53 8.83
N PRO A 180 7.83 -29.24 7.75
CA PRO A 180 7.54 -28.80 6.39
C PRO A 180 6.03 -28.60 6.10
N THR A 181 5.16 -29.35 6.78
CA THR A 181 3.70 -29.20 6.67
C THR A 181 3.23 -27.92 7.35
N VAL A 182 3.84 -27.54 8.48
CA VAL A 182 3.55 -26.29 9.19
C VAL A 182 4.05 -25.11 8.37
N ILE A 183 5.27 -25.18 7.82
CA ILE A 183 5.80 -24.15 6.92
C ILE A 183 4.87 -23.95 5.73
N ALA A 184 4.49 -25.01 5.01
CA ALA A 184 3.61 -24.91 3.85
C ALA A 184 2.20 -24.38 4.19
N ARG A 185 1.67 -24.71 5.39
CA ARG A 185 0.39 -24.17 5.90
C ARG A 185 0.49 -22.67 6.17
N LEU A 186 1.56 -22.22 6.84
CA LEU A 186 1.77 -20.81 7.15
C LEU A 186 2.11 -19.99 5.90
N GLU A 187 2.83 -20.56 4.93
CA GLU A 187 3.01 -19.98 3.60
C GLU A 187 1.66 -19.76 2.88
N ALA A 188 0.71 -20.70 2.98
CA ALA A 188 -0.64 -20.52 2.44
C ALA A 188 -1.42 -19.43 3.17
N LYS A 189 -1.34 -19.36 4.51
CA LYS A 189 -1.94 -18.27 5.30
C LYS A 189 -1.38 -16.90 4.88
N ALA A 190 -0.07 -16.79 4.71
CA ALA A 190 0.64 -15.55 4.37
C ALA A 190 0.28 -14.96 2.99
N LYS A 191 -0.38 -15.73 2.10
CA LYS A 191 -0.88 -15.20 0.81
C LYS A 191 -2.09 -14.27 0.97
N VAL A 192 -2.79 -14.35 2.10
CA VAL A 192 -4.07 -13.67 2.33
C VAL A 192 -4.02 -12.80 3.60
N PHE A 193 -3.35 -13.27 4.65
CA PHE A 193 -3.24 -12.56 5.93
C PHE A 193 -2.11 -11.52 5.92
N ARG A 194 -2.47 -10.28 6.21
CA ARG A 194 -1.54 -9.28 6.76
C ARG A 194 -1.28 -9.58 8.23
N TYR A 195 -0.13 -9.16 8.76
CA TYR A 195 0.25 -9.45 10.14
C TYR A 195 0.55 -8.18 10.95
N CYS A 196 0.01 -8.13 12.16
CA CYS A 196 0.08 -7.01 13.08
C CYS A 196 0.67 -7.45 14.42
N ILE A 197 1.68 -6.73 14.92
CA ILE A 197 2.13 -6.88 16.31
C ILE A 197 1.84 -5.60 17.10
N VAL A 198 1.12 -5.73 18.21
CA VAL A 198 0.90 -4.66 19.20
C VAL A 198 1.91 -4.82 20.35
N TYR A 199 3.00 -4.06 20.31
CA TYR A 199 4.13 -4.22 21.24
C TYR A 199 3.88 -3.67 22.65
N GLY A 200 2.84 -2.85 22.84
CA GLY A 200 2.44 -2.34 24.14
C GLY A 200 3.24 -1.13 24.62
N ASP A 201 4.57 -1.20 24.70
CA ASP A 201 5.43 -0.03 24.94
C ASP A 201 6.79 -0.18 24.25
N ILE A 202 7.27 0.86 23.57
CA ILE A 202 8.67 0.89 23.11
C ILE A 202 9.45 1.74 24.10
N ASN A 203 10.39 1.13 24.81
CA ASN A 203 11.54 1.89 25.32
C ASN A 203 12.39 2.28 24.10
N PHE A 204 11.99 3.35 23.41
CA PHE A 204 12.78 3.92 22.32
C PHE A 204 14.20 4.20 22.83
N VAL A 205 15.19 3.97 21.97
CA VAL A 205 16.57 4.45 22.20
C VAL A 205 16.60 6.00 22.26
N ASP A 206 15.55 6.65 21.74
CA ASP A 206 15.27 8.08 21.85
C ASP A 206 14.00 8.37 22.70
N PRO A 207 14.13 8.76 23.98
CA PRO A 207 13.01 9.07 24.86
C PRO A 207 12.31 10.39 24.46
N GLY A 208 11.38 10.29 23.51
CA GLY A 208 10.58 11.41 23.01
C GLY A 208 9.83 11.14 21.70
N SER A 209 10.09 10.01 21.04
CA SER A 209 9.48 9.62 19.77
C SER A 209 7.93 9.61 19.81
N PRO A 210 7.25 10.31 18.89
CA PRO A 210 5.79 10.47 18.91
C PRO A 210 5.01 9.37 18.16
N TRP A 211 5.71 8.39 17.56
CA TRP A 211 5.12 7.35 16.73
C TRP A 211 4.25 6.39 17.55
N ASN A 212 3.14 5.95 16.96
CA ASN A 212 2.18 5.02 17.60
C ASN A 212 1.86 3.82 16.70
N GLY A 213 2.31 3.84 15.45
CA GLY A 213 2.30 2.74 14.50
C GLY A 213 3.44 2.92 13.50
N VAL A 214 3.75 1.87 12.74
CA VAL A 214 4.53 1.91 11.50
C VAL A 214 4.20 0.68 10.65
N SER A 215 4.21 0.84 9.34
CA SER A 215 4.00 -0.20 8.34
C SER A 215 5.29 -0.47 7.58
N ASN A 216 5.49 -1.69 7.10
CA ASN A 216 6.77 -2.07 6.47
C ASN A 216 6.96 -1.50 5.06
N ASP A 217 5.87 -1.25 4.33
CA ASP A 217 5.85 -0.81 2.93
C ASP A 217 4.45 -0.25 2.56
N ILE A 218 4.32 0.36 1.37
CA ILE A 218 3.07 0.96 0.84
C ILE A 218 2.88 0.58 -0.66
N PRO A 219 2.05 -0.43 -1.00
CA PRO A 219 1.36 -1.35 -0.10
C PRO A 219 2.32 -2.29 0.63
N GLY A 220 1.87 -2.92 1.71
CA GLY A 220 2.71 -3.77 2.56
C GLY A 220 1.92 -4.85 3.28
N ASN A 221 2.64 -5.71 4.01
CA ASN A 221 2.08 -6.92 4.63
C ASN A 221 2.17 -6.91 6.17
N PHE A 222 3.01 -6.05 6.74
CA PHE A 222 3.37 -6.06 8.16
C PHE A 222 3.24 -4.68 8.79
N MET A 223 2.58 -4.61 9.95
CA MET A 223 2.50 -3.38 10.76
C MET A 223 2.79 -3.64 12.24
N ALA A 224 3.39 -2.65 12.89
CA ALA A 224 3.69 -2.66 14.31
C ALA A 224 2.98 -1.48 14.99
N LEU A 225 2.20 -1.75 16.05
CA LEU A 225 1.44 -0.74 16.80
C LEU A 225 2.00 -0.58 18.23
N TYR A 226 1.92 0.63 18.78
CA TYR A 226 2.63 1.03 20.01
C TYR A 226 1.72 1.79 20.99
N GLY A 227 1.67 1.34 22.24
CA GLY A 227 0.81 1.87 23.30
C GLY A 227 1.55 2.76 24.31
N ASN A 228 2.38 3.71 23.84
CA ASN A 228 3.27 4.48 24.71
C ASN A 228 2.54 5.22 25.87
N SER A 229 3.29 5.49 26.94
CA SER A 229 2.76 6.10 28.17
C SER A 229 2.08 7.48 27.99
N ALA A 230 2.35 8.22 26.91
CA ALA A 230 1.66 9.48 26.60
C ALA A 230 0.24 9.26 26.03
N PHE A 231 -0.03 8.08 25.46
CA PHE A 231 -1.36 7.65 25.02
C PHE A 231 -2.26 7.33 26.23
N LEU A 232 -1.69 6.66 27.24
CA LEU A 232 -2.38 6.13 28.43
C LEU A 232 -2.65 7.18 29.53
N ALA A 233 -2.29 8.45 29.31
CA ALA A 233 -2.43 9.52 30.30
C ALA A 233 -3.92 9.84 30.61
N PRO A 234 -4.38 9.86 31.88
CA PRO A 234 -5.76 10.17 32.23
C PRO A 234 -6.21 11.54 31.71
N GLY A 235 -7.28 11.57 30.92
CA GLY A 235 -7.76 12.78 30.24
C GLY A 235 -7.20 12.99 28.83
N SER A 236 -6.40 12.05 28.32
CA SER A 236 -6.27 11.82 26.88
C SER A 236 -7.62 11.41 26.26
N PHE A 237 -7.64 11.13 24.97
CA PHE A 237 -8.88 10.93 24.21
C PHE A 237 -9.65 9.67 24.66
N ARG A 238 -10.83 9.44 24.06
CA ARG A 238 -11.47 8.13 24.13
C ARG A 238 -10.45 7.12 23.58
N GLU A 239 -9.86 6.34 24.48
CA GLU A 239 -8.75 5.41 24.22
C GLU A 239 -8.98 4.56 22.95
N ASN A 240 -10.19 4.03 22.83
CA ASN A 240 -10.64 3.24 21.69
C ASN A 240 -10.71 3.99 20.35
N ASP A 241 -10.90 5.31 20.32
CA ASP A 241 -10.86 6.10 19.07
C ASP A 241 -9.41 6.34 18.61
N ALA A 242 -8.48 6.49 19.56
CA ALA A 242 -7.08 6.74 19.25
C ALA A 242 -6.37 5.46 18.78
N TRP A 243 -6.60 4.32 19.47
CA TRP A 243 -6.12 3.01 19.02
C TRP A 243 -6.69 2.60 17.66
N ALA A 244 -7.99 2.79 17.44
CA ALA A 244 -8.62 2.45 16.17
C ALA A 244 -8.12 3.35 15.02
N GLY A 245 -7.90 4.64 15.29
CA GLY A 245 -7.31 5.57 14.33
C GLY A 245 -5.89 5.17 13.91
N VAL A 246 -5.06 4.71 14.86
CA VAL A 246 -3.71 4.19 14.59
C VAL A 246 -3.75 2.90 13.77
N PHE A 247 -4.51 1.88 14.20
CA PHE A 247 -4.64 0.62 13.44
C PHE A 247 -5.16 0.88 12.02
N MET A 248 -6.21 1.70 11.85
CA MET A 248 -6.71 2.01 10.50
C MET A 248 -5.73 2.86 9.67
N HIS A 249 -4.87 3.67 10.28
CA HIS A 249 -3.83 4.40 9.57
C HIS A 249 -2.76 3.45 9.01
N GLU A 250 -2.22 2.56 9.85
CA GLU A 250 -1.22 1.57 9.41
C GLU A 250 -1.81 0.58 8.41
N LEU A 251 -3.03 0.07 8.66
CA LEU A 251 -3.72 -0.76 7.68
C LEU A 251 -3.94 -0.01 6.35
N GLY A 252 -4.09 1.32 6.35
CA GLY A 252 -4.16 2.13 5.14
C GLY A 252 -2.87 2.08 4.32
N HIS A 253 -1.71 2.14 4.97
CA HIS A 253 -0.41 1.91 4.33
C HIS A 253 -0.32 0.50 3.74
N LEU A 254 -0.74 -0.53 4.48
CA LEU A 254 -0.79 -1.92 3.98
C LEU A 254 -1.77 -2.11 2.79
N LEU A 255 -2.68 -1.16 2.58
CA LEU A 255 -3.63 -1.09 1.47
C LEU A 255 -3.20 -0.06 0.39
N GLY A 256 -1.96 0.42 0.40
CA GLY A 256 -1.38 1.29 -0.63
C GLY A 256 -1.65 2.79 -0.47
N LEU A 257 -2.25 3.23 0.64
CA LEU A 257 -2.51 4.65 0.90
C LEU A 257 -1.30 5.35 1.54
N ARG A 258 -1.00 6.56 1.07
CA ARG A 258 0.00 7.48 1.63
C ARG A 258 -0.66 8.57 2.50
N HIS A 259 0.13 9.41 3.17
CA HIS A 259 -0.36 10.45 4.08
C HIS A 259 -1.29 11.49 3.43
N GLY A 260 -1.17 11.67 2.12
CA GLY A 260 -2.04 12.47 1.25
C GLY A 260 -2.97 11.64 0.36
N GLY A 261 -3.05 10.33 0.55
CA GLY A 261 -3.83 9.39 -0.27
C GLY A 261 -2.97 8.75 -1.34
N GLY A 262 -2.76 9.43 -2.47
CA GLY A 262 -1.86 8.99 -3.54
C GLY A 262 -0.43 9.54 -3.43
N ASP A 263 -0.16 10.42 -2.46
CA ASP A 263 1.12 11.13 -2.29
C ASP A 263 1.46 11.31 -0.80
N ASP A 264 2.69 11.72 -0.50
CA ASP A 264 3.19 11.90 0.87
C ASP A 264 2.96 13.32 1.44
N PHE A 265 2.09 14.14 0.82
CA PHE A 265 1.79 15.47 1.36
C PHE A 265 0.98 15.39 2.66
N HIS A 266 1.50 16.09 3.67
CA HIS A 266 0.89 16.15 4.99
C HIS A 266 -0.08 17.34 5.12
N GLY A 267 -1.18 17.15 5.84
CA GLY A 267 -2.07 18.26 6.23
C GLY A 267 -2.99 18.82 5.14
N LYS A 268 -2.98 18.26 3.91
CA LYS A 268 -3.81 18.71 2.78
C LYS A 268 -5.27 19.00 3.18
N PRO A 269 -5.79 20.23 3.01
CA PRO A 269 -7.15 20.58 3.43
C PRO A 269 -8.25 20.03 2.50
N ASN A 270 -7.87 19.53 1.32
CA ASN A 270 -8.73 18.81 0.38
C ASN A 270 -8.64 17.27 0.53
N TYR A 271 -8.05 16.75 1.62
CA TYR A 271 -7.93 15.32 1.87
C TYR A 271 -8.51 14.91 3.24
N VAL A 272 -9.69 14.27 3.22
CA VAL A 272 -10.49 13.93 4.42
C VAL A 272 -10.40 12.44 4.72
N SER A 273 -9.31 12.02 5.35
CA SER A 273 -9.00 10.61 5.65
C SER A 273 -8.28 10.47 6.99
N VAL A 274 -8.37 9.31 7.64
CA VAL A 274 -7.51 8.95 8.78
C VAL A 274 -6.01 8.91 8.42
N MET A 275 -5.67 8.77 7.13
CA MET A 275 -4.30 8.90 6.62
C MET A 275 -3.74 10.33 6.76
N ASN A 276 -4.59 11.35 6.74
CA ASN A 276 -4.18 12.73 7.01
C ASN A 276 -3.97 12.90 8.53
N TYR A 277 -2.77 13.24 9.00
CA TYR A 277 -2.50 13.47 10.43
C TYR A 277 -3.33 14.59 11.09
N ALA A 278 -4.00 15.46 10.31
CA ALA A 278 -5.01 16.39 10.81
C ALA A 278 -6.29 15.68 11.32
N LEU A 279 -6.48 14.41 10.94
CA LEU A 279 -7.63 13.55 11.21
C LEU A 279 -7.26 12.12 11.66
N SER A 280 -5.99 11.70 11.72
CA SER A 280 -5.60 10.36 12.20
C SER A 280 -6.09 10.02 13.62
N LYS A 281 -6.39 11.04 14.42
CA LYS A 281 -7.15 10.95 15.67
C LYS A 281 -8.00 12.21 15.88
N PRO A 282 -9.00 12.21 16.79
CA PRO A 282 -9.73 13.41 17.14
C PRO A 282 -8.78 14.54 17.57
N LYS A 283 -8.95 15.74 17.01
CA LYS A 283 -8.19 16.96 17.31
C LYS A 283 -9.17 18.06 17.78
N PRO A 284 -8.74 19.16 18.42
CA PRO A 284 -9.64 20.21 18.90
C PRO A 284 -10.63 20.74 17.84
N TRP A 285 -10.21 20.86 16.57
CA TRP A 285 -11.07 21.23 15.45
C TRP A 285 -12.04 20.11 15.01
N SER A 286 -11.60 18.85 15.00
CA SER A 286 -12.36 17.73 14.46
C SER A 286 -13.30 17.04 15.46
N LYS A 287 -13.20 17.30 16.77
CA LYS A 287 -14.02 16.69 17.86
C LYS A 287 -15.53 16.52 17.58
N LYS A 288 -16.15 17.38 16.77
CA LYS A 288 -17.60 17.33 16.46
C LYS A 288 -17.96 16.47 15.25
N PHE A 289 -17.04 16.30 14.31
CA PHE A 289 -17.31 15.65 13.03
C PHE A 289 -16.40 14.44 12.73
N TRP A 290 -15.31 14.26 13.49
CA TRP A 290 -14.35 13.18 13.28
C TRP A 290 -15.04 11.82 13.17
N ARG A 291 -14.60 11.03 12.20
CA ARG A 291 -14.99 9.65 11.96
C ARG A 291 -13.71 8.86 11.71
N LEU A 292 -13.76 7.59 12.11
CA LEU A 292 -12.80 6.59 11.71
C LEU A 292 -13.20 6.12 10.30
N ASP A 293 -12.53 6.65 9.28
CA ASP A 293 -12.92 6.51 7.87
C ASP A 293 -11.75 6.91 6.97
N TYR A 294 -11.61 6.26 5.82
CA TYR A 294 -10.81 6.80 4.72
C TYR A 294 -11.63 7.80 3.88
N SER A 295 -10.99 8.49 2.94
CA SER A 295 -11.71 9.41 2.06
C SER A 295 -12.64 8.67 1.08
N ARG A 296 -13.81 9.27 0.85
CA ARG A 296 -14.93 8.75 0.04
C ARG A 296 -15.19 9.59 -1.22
N GLU A 297 -14.42 10.64 -1.43
CA GLU A 297 -14.60 11.62 -2.52
C GLU A 297 -13.26 12.29 -2.80
N GLN A 298 -12.82 12.27 -4.05
CA GLN A 298 -11.69 13.06 -4.50
C GLN A 298 -12.15 14.52 -4.60
N LEU A 299 -11.63 15.37 -3.71
CA LEU A 299 -11.89 16.81 -3.76
C LEU A 299 -11.00 17.46 -4.83
N ALA A 300 -11.42 18.63 -5.31
CA ALA A 300 -10.69 19.36 -6.35
C ALA A 300 -9.22 19.63 -5.95
N THR A 301 -8.33 19.52 -6.92
CA THR A 301 -6.92 19.91 -6.80
C THR A 301 -6.81 21.39 -6.40
N LEU A 302 -5.86 21.70 -5.53
CA LEU A 302 -5.54 23.07 -5.12
C LEU A 302 -4.11 23.39 -5.55
N ASP A 303 -3.94 24.36 -6.44
CA ASP A 303 -2.65 24.99 -6.72
C ASP A 303 -2.44 26.12 -5.70
N GLU A 304 -1.44 25.99 -4.85
CA GLU A 304 -1.13 26.96 -3.80
C GLU A 304 -0.70 28.33 -4.32
N ASN A 305 -0.32 28.45 -5.60
CA ASN A 305 -0.03 29.74 -6.24
C ASN A 305 -1.31 30.43 -6.75
N MET A 306 -2.40 29.68 -6.96
CA MET A 306 -3.62 30.13 -7.64
C MET A 306 -4.92 29.80 -6.91
N LEU A 307 -4.92 29.92 -5.57
CA LEU A 307 -6.09 29.62 -4.74
C LEU A 307 -7.22 30.64 -4.94
N ASN A 308 -8.36 30.20 -5.45
CA ASN A 308 -9.55 31.05 -5.59
C ASN A 308 -10.31 31.18 -4.26
N GLN A 309 -10.03 32.27 -3.54
CA GLN A 309 -10.65 32.59 -2.25
C GLN A 309 -12.19 32.62 -2.33
N SER A 310 -12.74 33.01 -3.48
CA SER A 310 -14.19 33.19 -3.68
C SER A 310 -14.97 31.87 -3.69
N VAL A 311 -14.30 30.76 -4.01
CA VAL A 311 -14.89 29.41 -4.10
C VAL A 311 -14.64 28.63 -2.81
N GLY A 312 -13.41 28.73 -2.25
CA GLY A 312 -12.96 27.85 -1.17
C GLY A 312 -12.95 26.38 -1.60
N ILE A 313 -13.03 25.47 -0.64
CA ILE A 313 -13.11 24.02 -0.93
C ILE A 313 -14.57 23.57 -0.87
N ASN A 314 -15.01 22.81 -1.87
CA ASN A 314 -16.34 22.22 -1.94
C ASN A 314 -16.24 20.69 -1.93
N SER A 315 -17.17 20.05 -1.22
CA SER A 315 -17.34 18.61 -1.16
C SER A 315 -18.84 18.30 -1.20
N THR A 316 -19.22 17.17 -1.79
CA THR A 316 -20.59 16.67 -1.70
C THR A 316 -20.81 15.89 -0.39
N LYS A 317 -19.80 15.12 0.07
CA LYS A 317 -19.90 14.23 1.23
C LYS A 317 -19.53 14.89 2.57
N TYR A 318 -18.62 15.85 2.57
CA TYR A 318 -17.98 16.42 3.76
C TYR A 318 -18.41 17.85 4.13
N ARG A 319 -19.59 18.31 3.71
CA ARG A 319 -20.08 19.70 3.92
C ARG A 319 -20.17 20.16 5.39
N ALA A 320 -20.15 19.23 6.34
CA ALA A 320 -20.12 19.50 7.77
C ALA A 320 -18.71 19.58 8.38
N TYR A 321 -17.68 19.20 7.63
CA TYR A 321 -16.28 19.07 8.07
C TYR A 321 -15.53 20.40 7.88
N SER A 322 -14.55 20.64 8.74
CA SER A 322 -13.64 21.78 8.67
C SER A 322 -12.19 21.30 8.77
N MET A 323 -11.40 21.48 7.71
CA MET A 323 -10.00 21.09 7.67
C MET A 323 -9.10 22.25 8.08
N PRO A 324 -8.00 21.99 8.81
CA PRO A 324 -6.96 22.98 9.05
C PRO A 324 -6.15 23.24 7.78
N PHE A 325 -5.60 24.45 7.66
CA PHE A 325 -4.71 24.85 6.57
C PHE A 325 -3.78 25.98 7.04
N GLY A 326 -2.60 26.13 6.43
CA GLY A 326 -1.63 27.21 6.68
C GLY A 326 -2.18 28.60 6.36
N ARG A 327 -2.13 29.53 7.32
CA ARG A 327 -2.71 30.88 7.22
C ARG A 327 -1.80 31.95 7.82
N GLY A 328 -1.69 33.08 7.14
CA GLY A 328 -0.77 34.15 7.48
C GLY A 328 0.64 33.92 6.91
N PRO A 329 1.55 34.91 7.00
CA PRO A 329 2.89 34.82 6.44
C PRO A 329 3.74 33.77 7.16
N GLU A 330 4.73 33.19 6.48
CA GLU A 330 5.59 32.11 7.02
C GLU A 330 6.24 32.46 8.36
N ASN A 331 6.76 33.69 8.49
CA ASN A 331 7.43 34.16 9.70
C ASN A 331 6.49 34.39 10.91
N ASN A 332 5.18 34.22 10.73
CA ASN A 332 4.17 34.26 11.78
C ASN A 332 3.02 33.28 11.46
N ARG A 333 3.38 32.08 10.98
CA ARG A 333 2.41 31.09 10.47
C ARG A 333 1.45 30.63 11.56
N SER A 334 0.18 30.58 11.22
CA SER A 334 -0.92 30.06 12.04
C SER A 334 -1.77 29.11 11.20
N TYR A 335 -2.81 28.50 11.79
CA TYR A 335 -3.78 27.73 11.01
C TYR A 335 -5.14 28.41 10.89
N GLY A 336 -5.70 28.38 9.69
CA GLY A 336 -7.11 28.63 9.42
C GLY A 336 -7.93 27.34 9.54
N LEU A 337 -9.26 27.46 9.44
CA LEU A 337 -10.16 26.32 9.26
C LEU A 337 -11.05 26.57 8.04
N VAL A 338 -10.90 25.75 7.00
CA VAL A 338 -11.74 25.80 5.80
C VAL A 338 -12.85 24.75 5.93
N ARG A 339 -14.11 25.17 5.76
CA ARG A 339 -15.26 24.26 5.80
C ARG A 339 -15.60 23.84 4.37
N LEU A 340 -15.83 22.54 4.16
CA LEU A 340 -15.84 21.92 2.83
C LEU A 340 -17.20 22.03 2.12
N PHE A 341 -17.75 23.24 2.01
CA PHE A 341 -19.11 23.50 1.51
C PHE A 341 -19.20 24.58 0.43
N GLY A 342 -18.07 24.92 -0.20
CA GLY A 342 -18.00 25.83 -1.36
C GLY A 342 -18.40 27.25 -1.00
N LYS A 343 -17.64 27.89 -0.08
CA LYS A 343 -17.86 29.28 0.32
C LYS A 343 -16.56 30.09 0.40
N PRO A 344 -16.66 31.42 0.21
CA PRO A 344 -15.54 32.33 0.30
C PRO A 344 -14.71 32.12 1.57
N THR A 345 -13.43 31.82 1.38
CA THR A 345 -12.45 31.46 2.42
C THR A 345 -11.28 32.44 2.36
N ASP A 346 -10.90 32.96 3.52
CA ASP A 346 -9.76 33.86 3.72
C ASP A 346 -8.52 32.99 3.98
N PHE A 347 -7.85 32.59 2.89
CA PHE A 347 -6.67 31.72 2.92
C PHE A 347 -5.43 32.48 3.43
N THR A 348 -5.21 33.72 2.97
CA THR A 348 -4.06 34.54 3.38
C THR A 348 -4.13 35.00 4.84
N GLY A 349 -5.34 35.23 5.35
CA GLY A 349 -5.56 35.80 6.68
C GLY A 349 -5.59 37.32 6.74
N ASP A 350 -5.57 38.00 5.59
CA ASP A 350 -5.64 39.48 5.51
C ASP A 350 -7.08 40.03 5.68
N GLY A 351 -8.10 39.15 5.69
CA GLY A 351 -9.51 39.49 5.85
C GLY A 351 -10.28 39.64 4.53
N ASN A 352 -9.61 39.66 3.38
CA ASN A 352 -10.21 39.50 2.07
C ASN A 352 -10.63 38.03 1.83
N ARG A 353 -11.69 37.82 1.06
CA ARG A 353 -12.22 36.48 0.70
C ARG A 353 -12.49 36.34 -0.80
N PHE A 354 -11.86 37.21 -1.59
CA PHE A 354 -12.09 37.33 -3.02
C PHE A 354 -10.77 37.42 -3.77
N GLY A 355 -10.82 37.06 -5.05
CA GLY A 355 -9.65 37.00 -5.92
C GLY A 355 -8.90 35.67 -5.81
N VAL A 356 -7.76 35.64 -6.50
CA VAL A 356 -6.80 34.54 -6.52
C VAL A 356 -5.59 34.95 -5.69
N VAL A 357 -5.08 34.05 -4.85
CA VAL A 357 -3.96 34.30 -3.94
C VAL A 357 -2.98 33.14 -3.94
N ALA A 358 -1.71 33.44 -3.65
CA ALA A 358 -0.75 32.44 -3.26
C ALA A 358 -0.79 32.25 -1.74
N GLN A 359 -0.92 31.00 -1.26
CA GLN A 359 -0.83 30.64 0.15
C GLN A 359 -0.47 29.15 0.27
N ASP A 360 0.63 28.89 0.94
CA ASP A 360 1.03 27.55 1.40
C ASP A 360 0.03 27.06 2.49
N LEU A 361 -0.67 25.97 2.17
CA LEU A 361 -1.77 25.38 2.93
C LEU A 361 -1.30 24.19 3.77
N THR A 362 -0.23 23.51 3.37
CA THR A 362 0.35 22.34 4.04
C THR A 362 1.25 22.74 5.22
N PHE A 363 1.87 23.92 5.23
CA PHE A 363 2.52 24.53 6.40
C PHE A 363 1.49 25.11 7.37
N ILE A 364 0.78 24.23 8.09
CA ILE A 364 -0.23 24.56 9.11
C ILE A 364 0.41 25.26 10.34
N GLY A 365 1.71 25.05 10.58
CA GLY A 365 2.51 25.73 11.60
C GLY A 365 2.87 24.86 12.81
N PRO A 366 4.00 25.14 13.50
CA PRO A 366 4.52 24.28 14.57
C PRO A 366 3.57 24.17 15.78
N GLY A 367 2.70 25.16 16.00
CA GLY A 367 1.68 25.14 17.06
C GLY A 367 0.46 24.25 16.78
N ALA A 368 0.35 23.62 15.60
CA ALA A 368 -0.80 22.81 15.22
C ALA A 368 -0.87 21.45 15.94
N GLY A 369 0.28 20.92 16.39
CA GLY A 369 0.35 19.59 16.99
C GLY A 369 -0.02 18.48 15.99
N VAL A 370 0.39 18.63 14.73
CA VAL A 370 0.26 17.69 13.63
C VAL A 370 1.67 17.47 13.08
N ALA A 371 2.04 16.23 12.76
CA ALA A 371 3.36 15.92 12.21
C ALA A 371 3.43 16.30 10.71
N GLY A 372 4.63 16.59 10.21
CA GLY A 372 4.87 16.92 8.79
C GLY A 372 4.42 18.32 8.33
N VAL A 373 3.82 19.16 9.19
CA VAL A 373 3.21 20.46 8.81
C VAL A 373 3.85 21.68 9.49
N ALA A 374 5.09 21.55 9.97
CA ALA A 374 5.79 22.55 10.78
C ALA A 374 6.85 23.36 10.00
N SER A 375 7.05 23.06 8.72
CA SER A 375 8.01 23.72 7.81
C SER A 375 7.26 24.27 6.59
N PRO A 376 7.75 25.34 5.92
CA PRO A 376 7.20 25.82 4.65
C PRO A 376 7.36 24.79 3.52
N THR A 377 6.32 24.69 2.70
CA THR A 377 6.27 23.89 1.46
C THR A 377 5.48 24.68 0.42
N PRO A 378 5.99 25.82 -0.07
CA PRO A 378 5.16 26.79 -0.77
C PRO A 378 5.04 26.53 -2.28
N GLY A 379 3.80 26.55 -2.75
CA GLY A 379 3.51 26.51 -4.19
C GLY A 379 3.19 25.10 -4.70
N ASP A 380 2.89 24.17 -3.80
CA ASP A 380 2.55 22.79 -4.14
C ASP A 380 1.22 22.69 -4.90
N THR A 381 1.08 21.63 -5.70
CA THR A 381 -0.20 21.24 -6.30
C THR A 381 -0.78 20.09 -5.50
N LEU A 382 -1.77 20.40 -4.67
CA LEU A 382 -2.36 19.46 -3.72
C LEU A 382 -3.50 18.69 -4.38
N HIS A 383 -3.23 17.46 -4.81
CA HIS A 383 -4.25 16.56 -5.35
C HIS A 383 -5.15 16.03 -4.23
N GLY A 384 -6.47 16.09 -4.43
CA GLY A 384 -7.40 15.34 -3.58
C GLY A 384 -7.35 13.84 -3.94
N HIS A 385 -7.82 12.98 -3.03
CA HIS A 385 -7.83 11.53 -3.24
C HIS A 385 -9.12 10.88 -2.73
N ASN A 386 -9.51 9.75 -3.32
CA ASN A 386 -10.66 8.92 -2.91
C ASN A 386 -10.16 7.53 -2.50
N ASP A 387 -9.70 7.41 -1.27
CA ASP A 387 -9.02 6.22 -0.76
C ASP A 387 -9.80 4.93 -0.96
N TRP A 388 -11.10 4.92 -0.60
CA TRP A 388 -11.92 3.70 -0.69
C TRP A 388 -12.10 3.17 -2.11
N ALA A 389 -11.83 3.98 -3.14
CA ALA A 389 -11.83 3.55 -4.54
C ALA A 389 -10.43 3.17 -5.07
N ASN A 390 -9.38 3.32 -4.26
CA ASN A 390 -7.98 3.14 -4.67
C ASN A 390 -7.17 2.23 -3.72
N ILE A 391 -7.78 1.68 -2.65
CA ILE A 391 -7.14 0.67 -1.81
C ILE A 391 -6.78 -0.59 -2.60
N LYS A 392 -5.65 -1.21 -2.22
CA LYS A 392 -5.17 -2.48 -2.77
C LYS A 392 -5.54 -3.62 -1.81
N TYR A 393 -6.41 -4.53 -2.25
CA TYR A 393 -7.00 -5.55 -1.39
C TYR A 393 -6.02 -6.66 -1.03
N LEU A 394 -5.40 -7.32 -2.00
CA LEU A 394 -4.38 -8.32 -1.69
C LEU A 394 -3.20 -7.72 -0.93
N PRO A 395 -2.62 -8.43 0.06
CA PRO A 395 -1.24 -8.20 0.46
C PRO A 395 -0.37 -8.29 -0.81
N PRO A 396 0.51 -7.32 -1.13
CA PRO A 396 1.42 -7.43 -2.27
C PRO A 396 2.10 -8.80 -2.24
N PRO A 397 2.00 -9.57 -3.33
CA PRO A 397 2.50 -10.93 -3.34
C PRO A 397 4.01 -10.93 -3.23
N LEU A 398 4.56 -12.08 -2.86
CA LEU A 398 5.90 -12.44 -3.31
C LEU A 398 5.85 -12.78 -4.83
N GLY A 399 5.51 -11.80 -5.69
CA GLY A 399 5.55 -11.81 -7.18
C GLY A 399 4.22 -11.64 -7.97
N ASN A 400 4.17 -10.68 -8.93
CA ASN A 400 3.04 -10.24 -9.82
C ASN A 400 2.99 -10.90 -11.24
N LEU A 401 1.85 -10.99 -12.00
CA LEU A 401 1.49 -11.36 -13.44
C LEU A 401 0.43 -12.50 -13.81
N ARG A 402 -0.61 -12.23 -14.65
CA ARG A 402 -1.90 -13.03 -14.72
C ARG A 402 -2.58 -13.11 -16.15
N ASP A 403 -2.54 -14.28 -16.87
CA ASP A 403 -3.55 -14.88 -17.85
C ASP A 403 -3.13 -16.30 -18.31
N ILE A 404 -3.91 -17.03 -19.13
CA ILE A 404 -3.53 -18.22 -19.93
C ILE A 404 -3.23 -17.85 -21.37
N THR A 405 -2.20 -18.51 -21.93
CA THR A 405 -2.01 -18.81 -23.34
C THR A 405 -0.56 -19.27 -23.55
N ALA A 406 -0.40 -20.43 -24.19
CA ALA A 406 0.84 -20.72 -24.90
C ALA A 406 0.84 -19.88 -26.19
N VAL A 407 1.51 -18.73 -26.16
CA VAL A 407 1.64 -17.87 -27.36
C VAL A 407 2.57 -18.58 -28.35
N GLN A 408 2.00 -19.14 -29.43
CA GLN A 408 2.78 -19.78 -30.49
C GLN A 408 3.44 -18.73 -31.39
N GLY A 409 4.73 -18.48 -31.15
CA GLY A 409 5.55 -17.55 -31.92
C GLY A 409 5.87 -16.26 -31.15
N CYS A 410 6.61 -15.35 -31.78
CA CYS A 410 6.85 -14.02 -31.21
C CYS A 410 5.51 -13.31 -30.90
N PRO A 411 5.45 -12.47 -29.85
CA PRO A 411 4.21 -11.84 -29.40
C PRO A 411 3.51 -11.11 -30.56
N ASN A 412 2.19 -11.29 -30.63
CA ASN A 412 1.38 -10.57 -31.61
C ASN A 412 1.07 -9.15 -31.11
N GLU A 413 0.53 -8.32 -31.99
CA GLU A 413 0.23 -6.90 -31.75
C GLU A 413 -0.66 -6.64 -30.51
N GLN A 414 -1.52 -7.60 -30.13
CA GLN A 414 -2.35 -7.54 -28.92
C GLN A 414 -1.59 -7.97 -27.66
N THR A 415 -0.68 -8.93 -27.76
CA THR A 415 0.26 -9.27 -26.67
C THR A 415 1.21 -8.11 -26.39
N PHE A 416 1.67 -7.41 -27.44
CA PHE A 416 2.48 -6.20 -27.31
C PHE A 416 1.69 -5.10 -26.58
N ALA A 417 0.47 -4.79 -27.03
CA ALA A 417 -0.38 -3.79 -26.39
C ALA A 417 -0.68 -4.09 -24.90
N PHE A 418 -0.92 -5.36 -24.55
CA PHE A 418 -1.13 -5.76 -23.15
C PHE A 418 0.12 -5.55 -22.28
N LEU A 419 1.30 -5.88 -22.80
CA LEU A 419 2.58 -5.60 -22.12
C LEU A 419 2.77 -4.10 -21.93
N THR A 420 2.63 -3.29 -22.98
CA THR A 420 2.78 -1.82 -22.93
C THR A 420 1.79 -1.13 -21.97
N GLU A 421 0.62 -1.71 -21.73
CA GLU A 421 -0.41 -1.13 -20.85
C GLU A 421 -0.33 -1.61 -19.38
N ASN A 422 0.31 -2.75 -19.10
CA ASN A 422 0.24 -3.41 -17.78
C ASN A 422 1.60 -3.83 -17.18
N VAL A 423 2.69 -3.74 -17.93
CA VAL A 423 4.06 -3.95 -17.45
C VAL A 423 4.93 -2.84 -18.04
N PRO A 424 5.29 -1.80 -17.29
CA PRO A 424 6.23 -0.81 -17.81
C PRO A 424 7.55 -1.52 -18.12
N GLU A 425 8.01 -1.45 -19.37
CA GLU A 425 9.40 -1.81 -19.65
C GLU A 425 10.31 -0.78 -18.98
N PRO A 426 11.46 -1.20 -18.42
CA PRO A 426 12.47 -0.26 -17.95
C PRO A 426 12.91 0.62 -19.11
N CYS A 427 12.58 1.89 -19.02
CA CYS A 427 13.00 2.91 -19.96
C CYS A 427 14.27 3.55 -19.42
N ASP A 428 15.33 2.75 -19.31
CA ASP A 428 16.59 3.16 -18.69
C ASP A 428 17.29 4.31 -19.46
N ALA A 429 16.77 4.66 -20.65
CA ALA A 429 17.21 5.77 -21.48
C ALA A 429 16.48 7.11 -21.22
N ASP A 430 15.42 7.16 -20.40
CA ASP A 430 14.82 8.41 -19.90
C ASP A 430 15.40 8.71 -18.52
N LEU A 431 16.52 9.43 -18.53
CA LEU A 431 17.37 9.66 -17.36
C LEU A 431 16.93 10.91 -16.58
N ASP A 432 16.19 11.84 -17.21
CA ASP A 432 15.59 12.98 -16.51
C ASP A 432 14.11 12.79 -16.11
N GLY A 433 13.47 11.72 -16.62
CA GLY A 433 12.14 11.27 -16.23
C GLY A 433 11.00 12.14 -16.77
N ASP A 434 11.21 12.81 -17.91
CA ASP A 434 10.17 13.66 -18.53
C ASP A 434 9.23 12.94 -19.51
N GLY A 435 9.48 11.64 -19.73
CA GLY A 435 8.67 10.75 -20.56
C GLY A 435 9.07 10.74 -22.03
N VAL A 436 10.25 11.26 -22.39
CA VAL A 436 10.75 11.29 -23.77
C VAL A 436 12.27 11.15 -23.79
N VAL A 437 12.78 10.06 -24.40
CA VAL A 437 14.23 9.92 -24.64
C VAL A 437 14.67 10.97 -25.66
N ASP A 438 15.33 12.04 -25.20
CA ASP A 438 15.73 13.18 -26.01
C ASP A 438 17.21 13.57 -25.83
N ILE A 439 17.59 14.80 -26.17
CA ILE A 439 18.97 15.25 -26.05
C ILE A 439 19.40 15.45 -24.59
N LYS A 440 18.46 15.57 -23.63
CA LYS A 440 18.74 15.74 -22.20
C LYS A 440 19.37 14.49 -21.61
N ASP A 441 18.84 13.31 -21.92
CA ASP A 441 19.36 12.01 -21.44
C ASP A 441 20.77 11.75 -21.97
N LEU A 442 21.01 12.08 -23.25
CA LEU A 442 22.36 12.06 -23.82
C LEU A 442 23.33 13.01 -23.11
N MET A 443 22.86 14.13 -22.55
CA MET A 443 23.73 15.02 -21.77
C MET A 443 24.04 14.45 -20.39
N GLU A 444 23.16 13.65 -19.79
CA GLU A 444 23.38 13.02 -18.48
C GLU A 444 24.48 11.95 -18.59
N VAL A 445 24.39 11.02 -19.56
CA VAL A 445 25.48 10.05 -19.85
C VAL A 445 26.80 10.76 -20.16
N ILE A 446 26.77 11.85 -20.94
CA ILE A 446 27.97 12.62 -21.27
C ILE A 446 28.55 13.37 -20.06
N ALA A 447 27.74 13.76 -19.09
CA ALA A 447 28.19 14.41 -17.86
C ALA A 447 28.93 13.43 -16.92
N HIS A 448 28.60 12.14 -17.00
CA HIS A 448 29.17 11.06 -16.18
C HIS A 448 30.26 10.23 -16.88
N MET A 449 30.47 10.45 -18.19
CA MET A 449 31.44 9.78 -19.06
C MET A 449 32.83 9.53 -18.42
N GLY A 450 33.16 8.26 -18.22
CA GLY A 450 34.41 7.80 -17.58
C GLY A 450 34.33 7.58 -16.07
N ALA A 451 33.15 7.64 -15.45
CA ALA A 451 32.91 7.13 -14.11
C ALA A 451 33.06 5.59 -14.07
N VAL A 452 33.53 5.05 -12.94
CA VAL A 452 33.81 3.61 -12.77
C VAL A 452 33.54 3.19 -11.32
N GLY A 453 32.75 2.12 -11.15
CA GLY A 453 32.64 1.38 -9.89
C GLY A 453 31.57 1.85 -8.90
N ASP A 454 30.59 2.62 -9.36
CA ASP A 454 29.37 2.94 -8.60
C ASP A 454 28.15 2.34 -9.36
N PRO A 455 27.60 1.18 -8.94
CA PRO A 455 26.57 0.43 -9.68
C PRO A 455 25.17 1.04 -9.50
N GLY A 456 25.06 2.31 -9.85
CA GLY A 456 23.91 3.19 -9.70
C GLY A 456 24.23 4.65 -10.08
N ASP A 457 25.31 4.87 -10.84
CA ASP A 457 25.61 6.16 -11.45
C ASP A 457 24.58 6.43 -12.58
N PRO A 458 23.97 7.63 -12.67
CA PRO A 458 22.95 7.94 -13.67
C PRO A 458 23.40 7.80 -15.14
N GLY A 459 24.71 7.77 -15.41
CA GLY A 459 25.23 7.52 -16.75
C GLY A 459 25.46 6.05 -17.10
N ASP A 460 25.42 5.13 -16.13
CA ASP A 460 25.69 3.69 -16.29
C ASP A 460 24.39 2.96 -16.69
N VAL A 461 23.94 3.25 -17.92
CA VAL A 461 22.63 2.83 -18.44
C VAL A 461 22.57 1.32 -18.63
N ASN A 462 23.68 0.68 -19.00
CA ASN A 462 23.74 -0.78 -19.16
C ASN A 462 24.09 -1.54 -17.86
N LEU A 463 24.41 -0.82 -16.77
CA LEU A 463 24.75 -1.32 -15.44
C LEU A 463 25.96 -2.26 -15.39
N ASP A 464 26.95 -2.09 -16.27
CA ASP A 464 28.21 -2.86 -16.23
C ASP A 464 29.24 -2.30 -15.23
N GLY A 465 29.00 -1.09 -14.71
CA GLY A 465 29.83 -0.41 -13.72
C GLY A 465 30.83 0.59 -14.33
N VAL A 466 30.72 0.91 -15.62
CA VAL A 466 31.57 1.87 -16.35
C VAL A 466 30.71 2.73 -17.29
N VAL A 467 30.71 4.05 -17.10
CA VAL A 467 30.02 4.96 -18.02
C VAL A 467 30.89 5.20 -19.27
N ASP A 468 30.54 4.59 -20.40
CA ASP A 468 31.27 4.78 -21.66
C ASP A 468 30.41 5.00 -22.93
N PHE A 469 30.92 4.62 -24.10
CA PHE A 469 30.23 4.79 -25.38
C PHE A 469 29.15 3.75 -25.62
N ASP A 470 29.16 2.62 -24.90
CA ASP A 470 28.12 1.61 -25.02
C ASP A 470 26.82 2.10 -24.32
N ASP A 471 26.88 2.80 -23.18
CA ASP A 471 25.73 3.51 -22.58
C ASP A 471 25.16 4.60 -23.50
N LEU A 472 26.05 5.38 -24.12
CA LEU A 472 25.63 6.41 -25.08
C LEU A 472 24.96 5.78 -26.31
N ALA A 473 25.36 4.57 -26.71
CA ALA A 473 24.73 3.81 -27.77
C ALA A 473 23.36 3.24 -27.34
N GLU A 474 23.22 2.84 -26.06
CA GLU A 474 21.94 2.42 -25.45
C GLU A 474 20.89 3.54 -25.57
N VAL A 475 21.18 4.74 -25.06
CA VAL A 475 20.27 5.91 -25.14
C VAL A 475 20.02 6.33 -26.60
N LEU A 476 21.06 6.35 -27.44
CA LEU A 476 20.89 6.66 -28.87
C LEU A 476 20.03 5.65 -29.63
N SER A 477 19.95 4.40 -29.16
CA SER A 477 19.10 3.36 -29.78
C SER A 477 17.60 3.63 -29.55
N GLN A 478 17.26 4.36 -28.49
CA GLN A 478 15.90 4.69 -28.06
C GLN A 478 15.52 6.16 -28.35
N PHE A 479 16.42 6.94 -28.96
CA PHE A 479 16.25 8.38 -29.18
C PHE A 479 14.98 8.76 -29.95
N GLY A 480 14.17 9.63 -29.36
CA GLY A 480 12.91 10.11 -29.91
C GLY A 480 11.71 9.17 -29.73
N GLN A 481 11.83 8.11 -28.94
CA GLN A 481 10.70 7.29 -28.52
C GLN A 481 9.98 7.92 -27.30
N PRO A 482 8.64 7.87 -27.22
CA PRO A 482 7.92 8.21 -26.01
C PRO A 482 8.10 7.12 -24.95
N CYS A 483 8.23 7.54 -23.70
CA CYS A 483 8.54 6.74 -22.53
C CYS A 483 7.44 6.99 -21.46
N PRO A 484 6.66 5.98 -21.04
CA PRO A 484 5.46 6.19 -20.21
C PRO A 484 5.68 6.13 -18.69
#